data_AF-A0A2P8Q5R8-F1
#
_entry.id   AF-A0A2P8Q5R8-F1
#
_cell.length_a   1.000
_cell.length_b   1.000
_cell.length_c   1.000
_cell.angle_alpha   90.00
_cell.angle_beta   90.00
_cell.angle_gamma   90.00
#
_symmetry.space_group_name_H-M   'P 1'
#
loop_
_entity.id
_entity.type
_entity.pdbx_description
1 polymer ?
#
loop_
_entity_poly.entity_id
_entity_poly.type
_entity_poly.pdbx_seq_one_letter_code
_entity_poly.pdbx_strand_id
1 'polypeptide(L)'
;MSAPSTSASLKCGNTLVVFDGPRRLSWRTSVSGDYTPTALWPSPAQAAEVLDHLHGGGCLLVLLEQERISVPMYAEEADRLPPDVADRAELTSDGVVSELHLPVMDWLPPALRERGLRFLEDSAGLLRGSPDLLLPHLIVETPPYRPENLRFARLRTPRPFSEDRLAPVTDRLFTAGAPETPLIPGVDDVAGVPDPAVTADIAAAAMCPAGPAMAAAHTWESTP
;
A
#
# COMPACT_ATOMS: atom_id res chain seq x y z
N MET A 1 21.86 -0.60 22.16
CA MET A 1 20.61 -0.28 21.46
C MET A 1 19.87 -1.59 21.24
N SER A 2 18.71 -1.80 21.86
CA SER A 2 17.91 -3.01 21.62
C SER A 2 17.36 -2.96 20.20
N ALA A 3 17.60 -4.00 19.41
CA ALA A 3 17.03 -4.12 18.08
C ALA A 3 15.50 -4.14 18.21
N PRO A 4 14.75 -3.19 17.61
CA PRO A 4 13.30 -3.25 17.64
C PRO A 4 12.86 -4.42 16.76
N SER A 5 12.66 -5.60 17.37
CA SER A 5 11.93 -6.70 16.74
C SER A 5 10.50 -6.23 16.57
N THR A 6 10.23 -5.68 15.39
CA THR A 6 8.93 -5.15 15.00
C THR A 6 8.60 -5.81 13.69
N SER A 7 7.74 -6.83 13.77
CA SER A 7 7.31 -7.61 12.61
C SER A 7 6.89 -6.70 11.46
N ALA A 8 7.24 -7.09 10.23
CA ALA A 8 6.84 -6.39 9.01
C ALA A 8 5.32 -6.42 8.75
N SER A 9 4.58 -7.20 9.54
CA SER A 9 3.11 -7.19 9.55
C SER A 9 2.55 -7.31 10.98
N LEU A 10 1.33 -6.80 11.16
CA LEU A 10 0.52 -6.91 12.37
C LEU A 10 -0.91 -7.28 11.99
N LYS A 11 -1.56 -8.12 12.78
CA LYS A 11 -2.98 -8.44 12.63
C LYS A 11 -3.78 -7.60 13.61
N CYS A 12 -4.86 -6.98 13.16
CA CYS A 12 -5.78 -6.18 13.96
C CYS A 12 -7.22 -6.61 13.59
N GLY A 13 -7.76 -7.59 14.31
CA GLY A 13 -9.04 -8.20 13.95
C GLY A 13 -9.02 -8.84 12.55
N ASN A 14 -9.88 -8.35 11.65
CA ASN A 14 -9.90 -8.77 10.23
C ASN A 14 -8.97 -7.93 9.33
N THR A 15 -8.24 -6.96 9.89
CA THR A 15 -7.29 -6.15 9.14
C THR A 15 -5.88 -6.69 9.30
N LEU A 16 -5.20 -6.92 8.18
CA LEU A 16 -3.77 -7.13 8.14
C LEU A 16 -3.10 -5.79 7.85
N VAL A 17 -2.19 -5.37 8.72
CA VAL A 17 -1.37 -4.17 8.53
C VAL A 17 0.01 -4.63 8.09
N VAL A 18 0.48 -4.12 6.95
CA VAL A 18 1.79 -4.43 6.37
C VAL A 18 2.64 -3.17 6.37
N PHE A 19 3.85 -3.26 6.91
CA PHE A 19 4.83 -2.18 6.87
C PHE A 19 5.74 -2.38 5.66
N ASP A 20 5.59 -1.52 4.65
CA ASP A 20 6.48 -1.49 3.49
C ASP A 20 7.54 -0.40 3.71
N GLY A 21 8.70 -0.85 4.16
CA GLY A 21 9.76 -0.01 4.69
C GLY A 21 10.97 -0.84 5.13
N PRO A 22 11.93 -0.23 5.84
CA PRO A 22 13.11 -0.93 6.37
C PRO A 22 12.78 -2.14 7.25
N ARG A 23 11.59 -2.17 7.87
CA ARG A 23 11.10 -3.30 8.67
C ARG A 23 10.95 -4.60 7.89
N ARG A 24 10.92 -4.53 6.56
CA ARG A 24 10.92 -5.71 5.70
C ARG A 24 12.20 -6.52 5.83
N LEU A 25 13.32 -5.86 6.16
CA LEU A 25 14.59 -6.53 6.36
C LEU A 25 14.66 -7.09 7.79
N SER A 26 14.78 -8.41 7.88
CA SER A 26 15.02 -9.09 9.15
C SER A 26 16.51 -9.11 9.45
N TRP A 27 16.85 -8.90 10.71
CA TRP A 27 18.23 -8.84 11.18
C TRP A 27 18.49 -9.90 12.23
N ARG A 28 19.70 -10.45 12.22
CA ARG A 28 20.23 -11.25 13.32
C ARG A 28 21.43 -10.52 13.90
N THR A 29 21.49 -10.48 15.23
CA THR A 29 22.65 -10.00 15.96
C THR A 29 23.57 -11.17 16.28
N SER A 30 24.86 -11.02 16.01
CA SER A 30 25.89 -12.00 16.39
C SER A 30 26.29 -11.84 17.87
N VAL A 31 27.08 -12.79 18.39
CA VAL A 31 27.65 -12.70 19.74
C VAL A 31 28.63 -11.53 19.88
N SER A 32 29.30 -11.13 18.79
CA SER A 32 30.17 -9.94 18.73
C SER A 32 29.39 -8.62 18.67
N GLY A 33 28.06 -8.66 18.51
CA GLY A 33 27.22 -7.47 18.39
C GLY A 33 27.06 -6.95 16.96
N ASP A 34 27.58 -7.67 15.97
CA ASP A 34 27.39 -7.35 14.55
C ASP A 34 25.95 -7.66 14.13
N TYR A 35 25.41 -6.86 13.21
CA TYR A 35 24.10 -7.11 12.63
C TYR A 35 24.30 -7.69 11.24
N THR A 36 23.51 -8.71 10.90
CA THR A 36 23.53 -9.27 9.55
C THR A 36 22.10 -9.43 9.06
N PRO A 37 21.78 -8.92 7.86
CA PRO A 37 20.49 -9.18 7.24
C PRO A 37 20.31 -10.70 7.07
N THR A 38 19.13 -11.21 7.40
CA THR A 38 18.87 -12.66 7.33
C THR A 38 17.76 -13.05 6.38
N ALA A 39 16.81 -12.16 6.14
CA ALA A 39 15.67 -12.44 5.28
C ALA A 39 15.01 -11.13 4.87
N LEU A 40 14.33 -11.16 3.72
CA LEU A 40 13.48 -10.08 3.25
C LEU A 40 12.01 -10.51 3.29
N TRP A 41 11.20 -9.79 4.05
CA TRP A 41 9.75 -9.94 4.07
C TRP A 41 9.12 -9.17 2.88
N PRO A 42 8.02 -9.67 2.30
CA PRO A 42 7.49 -11.01 2.49
C PRO A 42 8.32 -12.03 1.70
N SER A 43 8.40 -13.27 2.22
CA SER A 43 8.72 -14.44 1.40
C SER A 43 7.59 -14.72 0.41
N PRO A 44 7.80 -15.54 -0.64
CA PRO A 44 6.74 -15.90 -1.58
C PRO A 44 5.49 -16.50 -0.90
N ALA A 45 5.67 -17.33 0.13
CA ALA A 45 4.56 -17.91 0.89
C ALA A 45 3.81 -16.83 1.68
N GLN A 46 4.52 -15.91 2.34
CA GLN A 46 3.90 -14.80 3.07
C GLN A 46 3.16 -13.84 2.14
N ALA A 47 3.70 -13.60 0.93
CA ALA A 47 3.02 -12.79 -0.07
C ALA A 47 1.72 -13.46 -0.53
N ALA A 48 1.74 -14.78 -0.76
CA ALA A 48 0.53 -15.55 -1.08
C ALA A 48 -0.52 -15.47 0.05
N GLU A 49 -0.11 -15.62 1.32
CA GLU A 49 -1.01 -15.48 2.47
C GLU A 49 -1.67 -14.10 2.55
N VAL A 50 -0.91 -13.03 2.29
CA VAL A 50 -1.45 -11.66 2.25
C VAL A 50 -2.49 -11.50 1.14
N LEU A 51 -2.20 -12.07 -0.04
CA LEU A 51 -3.11 -12.01 -1.19
C LEU A 51 -4.34 -12.87 -1.01
N ASP A 52 -4.22 -14.05 -0.42
CA ASP A 52 -5.35 -14.92 -0.07
C ASP A 52 -6.27 -14.25 0.96
N HIS A 53 -5.70 -13.57 1.96
CA HIS A 53 -6.47 -12.75 2.90
C HIS A 53 -7.26 -11.65 2.17
N LEU A 54 -6.63 -10.93 1.25
CA LEU A 54 -7.28 -9.89 0.46
C LEU A 54 -8.38 -10.46 -0.45
N HIS A 55 -8.14 -11.57 -1.15
CA HIS A 55 -9.13 -12.22 -2.00
C HIS A 55 -10.30 -12.81 -1.19
N GLY A 56 -10.04 -13.24 0.04
CA GLY A 56 -11.06 -13.73 0.99
C GLY A 56 -11.94 -12.63 1.59
N GLY A 57 -11.75 -11.36 1.21
CA GLY A 57 -12.50 -10.22 1.76
C GLY A 57 -11.91 -9.65 3.06
N GLY A 58 -10.73 -10.12 3.45
CA GLY A 58 -9.94 -9.53 4.53
C GLY A 58 -9.52 -8.10 4.18
N CYS A 59 -9.37 -7.25 5.20
CA CYS A 59 -8.90 -5.88 5.03
C CYS A 59 -7.37 -5.83 5.09
N LEU A 60 -6.74 -4.99 4.27
CA LEU A 60 -5.30 -4.83 4.16
C LEU A 60 -4.93 -3.34 4.16
N LEU A 61 -4.16 -2.93 5.16
CA LEU A 61 -3.56 -1.60 5.24
C LEU A 61 -2.06 -1.71 4.95
N VAL A 62 -1.61 -1.09 3.86
CA VAL A 62 -0.17 -1.00 3.53
C VAL A 62 0.37 0.33 4.02
N LEU A 63 1.23 0.29 5.03
CA LEU A 63 1.93 1.44 5.61
C LEU A 63 3.28 1.64 4.93
N LEU A 64 3.37 2.69 4.12
CA LEU A 64 4.59 3.12 3.45
C LEU A 64 5.39 4.02 4.40
N GLU A 65 6.60 3.58 4.78
CA GLU A 65 7.45 4.35 5.69
C GLU A 65 8.27 5.41 4.95
N GLN A 66 8.69 5.13 3.70
CA GLN A 66 9.59 5.97 2.92
C GLN A 66 9.28 5.89 1.43
N GLU A 67 9.71 6.90 0.65
CA GLU A 67 9.58 6.90 -0.81
C GLU A 67 10.53 5.90 -1.48
N ARG A 68 11.75 5.80 -0.93
CA ARG A 68 12.73 4.79 -1.26
C ARG A 68 13.14 4.11 0.03
N ILE A 69 13.21 2.79 0.00
CA ILE A 69 13.61 2.02 1.17
C ILE A 69 15.11 1.77 1.04
N SER A 70 15.91 2.68 1.59
CA SER A 70 17.36 2.57 1.59
C SER A 70 17.85 2.25 2.99
N VAL A 71 18.62 1.16 3.10
CA VAL A 71 19.16 0.67 4.36
C VAL A 71 20.68 0.83 4.32
N PRO A 72 21.26 1.77 5.08
CA PRO A 72 22.71 1.88 5.17
C PRO A 72 23.27 0.69 5.95
N MET A 73 24.38 0.15 5.46
CA MET A 73 25.12 -0.95 6.09
C MET A 73 26.62 -0.85 5.78
N TYR A 74 27.44 -1.51 6.59
CA TYR A 74 28.87 -1.60 6.33
C TYR A 74 29.15 -2.52 5.13
N ALA A 75 30.27 -2.31 4.45
CA ALA A 75 30.68 -3.15 3.32
C ALA A 75 30.77 -4.63 3.72
N GLU A 76 31.29 -4.90 4.92
CA GLU A 76 31.41 -6.26 5.47
C GLU A 76 30.06 -6.91 5.78
N GLU A 77 29.02 -6.11 6.04
CA GLU A 77 27.65 -6.60 6.22
C GLU A 77 27.01 -6.91 4.86
N ALA A 78 27.29 -6.08 3.85
CA ALA A 78 26.81 -6.27 2.48
C ALA A 78 27.40 -7.55 1.84
N ASP A 79 28.67 -7.84 2.08
CA ASP A 79 29.33 -9.08 1.62
C ASP A 79 28.70 -10.36 2.19
N ARG A 80 27.93 -10.24 3.27
CA ARG A 80 27.26 -11.36 3.96
C ARG A 80 25.76 -11.43 3.64
N LEU A 81 25.28 -10.64 2.67
CA LEU A 81 23.88 -10.66 2.29
C LEU A 81 23.47 -12.07 1.84
N PRO A 82 22.38 -12.62 2.41
CA PRO A 82 21.81 -13.85 1.91
C PRO A 82 21.41 -13.71 0.43
N PRO A 83 21.60 -14.76 -0.40
CA PRO A 83 21.28 -14.69 -1.83
C PRO A 83 19.84 -14.26 -2.13
N ASP A 84 18.88 -14.70 -1.32
CA ASP A 84 17.46 -14.34 -1.45
C ASP A 84 17.19 -12.85 -1.21
N VAL A 85 18.00 -12.19 -0.39
CA VAL A 85 17.95 -10.73 -0.19
C VAL A 85 18.67 -10.03 -1.34
N ALA A 86 19.85 -10.51 -1.72
CA ALA A 86 20.67 -9.92 -2.79
C ALA A 86 19.96 -9.96 -4.17
N ASP A 87 19.24 -11.03 -4.49
CA ASP A 87 18.51 -11.18 -5.75
C ASP A 87 17.29 -10.23 -5.88
N ARG A 88 16.82 -9.68 -4.75
CA ARG A 88 15.59 -8.86 -4.66
C ARG A 88 15.85 -7.39 -4.33
N ALA A 89 17.11 -7.01 -4.15
CA ALA A 89 17.50 -5.68 -3.74
C ALA A 89 18.67 -5.19 -4.58
N GLU A 90 18.81 -3.88 -4.68
CA GLU A 90 19.96 -3.25 -5.34
C GLU A 90 20.95 -2.79 -4.28
N LEU A 91 22.24 -3.08 -4.49
CA LEU A 91 23.30 -2.64 -3.59
C LEU A 91 24.15 -1.57 -4.29
N THR A 92 24.27 -0.40 -3.68
CA THR A 92 25.20 0.66 -4.10
C THR A 92 26.25 0.87 -3.03
N SER A 93 27.49 1.20 -3.39
CA SER A 93 28.58 1.45 -2.43
C SER A 93 29.39 2.67 -2.82
N ASP A 94 29.77 3.47 -1.81
CA ASP A 94 30.71 4.59 -1.95
C ASP A 94 32.14 4.22 -1.50
N GLY A 95 32.38 2.95 -1.16
CA GLY A 95 33.65 2.43 -0.66
C GLY A 95 33.80 2.43 0.86
N VAL A 96 32.90 3.06 1.61
CA VAL A 96 32.89 3.05 3.09
C VAL A 96 31.55 2.55 3.63
N VAL A 97 30.46 3.02 3.04
CA VAL A 97 29.10 2.62 3.37
C VAL A 97 28.45 2.04 2.12
N SER A 98 27.71 0.96 2.30
CA SER A 98 26.84 0.41 1.26
C SER A 98 25.40 0.74 1.59
N GLU A 99 24.61 1.07 0.59
CA GLU A 99 23.18 1.28 0.69
C GLU A 99 22.46 0.14 -0.02
N LEU A 100 21.64 -0.60 0.72
CA LEU A 100 20.74 -1.59 0.17
C LEU A 100 19.39 -0.95 -0.13
N HIS A 101 19.01 -0.92 -1.40
CA HIS A 101 17.75 -0.38 -1.90
C HIS A 101 16.73 -1.51 -2.08
N LEU A 102 15.66 -1.47 -1.29
CA LEU A 102 14.56 -2.42 -1.38
C LEU A 102 13.44 -1.87 -2.28
N PRO A 103 12.92 -2.68 -3.23
CA PRO A 103 11.83 -2.25 -4.08
C PRO A 103 10.54 -2.14 -3.28
N VAL A 104 9.86 -0.99 -3.39
CA VAL A 104 8.59 -0.73 -2.71
C VAL A 104 7.47 -1.53 -3.39
N MET A 105 6.66 -2.22 -2.60
CA MET A 105 5.47 -2.97 -3.04
C MET A 105 5.73 -4.01 -4.14
N ASP A 106 6.95 -4.55 -4.23
CA ASP A 106 7.33 -5.61 -5.18
C ASP A 106 6.50 -6.91 -5.02
N TRP A 107 5.94 -7.12 -3.83
CA TRP A 107 5.12 -8.28 -3.50
C TRP A 107 3.65 -8.12 -3.90
N LEU A 108 3.20 -6.93 -4.30
CA LEU A 108 1.83 -6.69 -4.76
C LEU A 108 1.66 -7.01 -6.26
N PRO A 109 0.47 -7.49 -6.67
CA PRO A 109 0.11 -7.60 -8.09
C PRO A 109 0.27 -6.26 -8.82
N PRO A 110 0.64 -6.26 -10.11
CA PRO A 110 1.01 -5.04 -10.83
C PRO A 110 0.00 -3.88 -10.73
N ALA A 111 -1.31 -4.16 -10.83
CA ALA A 111 -2.35 -3.13 -10.74
C ALA A 111 -2.43 -2.49 -9.34
N LEU A 112 -2.31 -3.28 -8.27
CA LEU A 112 -2.31 -2.76 -6.90
C LEU A 112 -1.01 -2.02 -6.60
N ARG A 113 0.12 -2.53 -7.11
CA ARG A 113 1.42 -1.86 -7.02
C ARG A 113 1.40 -0.49 -7.70
N GLU A 114 0.87 -0.39 -8.92
CA GLU A 114 0.77 0.88 -9.64
C GLU A 114 -0.05 1.91 -8.85
N ARG A 115 -1.20 1.49 -8.30
CA ARG A 115 -2.03 2.34 -7.44
C ARG A 115 -1.26 2.81 -6.19
N GLY A 116 -0.57 1.90 -5.51
CA GLY A 116 0.22 2.24 -4.34
C GLY A 116 1.38 3.19 -4.67
N LEU A 117 2.03 3.03 -5.81
CA LEU A 117 3.10 3.92 -6.29
C LEU A 117 2.55 5.32 -6.58
N ARG A 118 1.37 5.42 -7.18
CA ARG A 118 0.69 6.71 -7.40
C ARG A 118 0.38 7.41 -6.08
N PHE A 119 -0.18 6.68 -5.10
CA PHE A 119 -0.40 7.22 -3.77
C PHE A 119 0.91 7.69 -3.10
N LEU A 120 2.00 6.94 -3.27
CA LEU A 120 3.31 7.30 -2.72
C LEU A 120 3.83 8.62 -3.33
N GLU A 121 3.68 8.80 -4.63
CA GLU A 121 4.02 10.02 -5.35
C GLU A 121 3.15 11.21 -4.91
N ASP A 122 1.83 11.03 -4.88
CA ASP A 122 0.87 12.06 -4.46
C ASP A 122 1.14 12.52 -3.02
N SER A 123 1.35 11.56 -2.11
CA SER A 123 1.70 11.86 -0.72
C SER A 123 3.07 12.53 -0.60
N ALA A 124 4.05 12.19 -1.44
CA ALA A 124 5.35 12.88 -1.47
C ALA A 124 5.20 14.34 -1.93
N GLY A 125 4.35 14.58 -2.93
CA GLY A 125 3.98 15.93 -3.37
C GLY A 125 3.34 16.74 -2.25
N LEU A 126 2.36 16.16 -1.55
CA LEU A 126 1.68 16.78 -0.41
C LEU A 126 2.67 17.16 0.72
N LEU A 127 3.58 16.25 1.07
CA LEU A 127 4.60 16.47 2.10
C LEU A 127 5.59 17.59 1.74
N ARG A 128 6.00 17.69 0.47
CA ARG A 128 6.91 18.76 0.01
C ARG A 128 6.23 20.12 -0.06
N GLY A 129 4.94 20.15 -0.40
CA GLY A 129 4.19 21.39 -0.63
C GLY A 129 3.52 21.99 0.61
N SER A 130 3.44 21.26 1.72
CA SER A 130 2.65 21.67 2.90
C SER A 130 3.53 21.88 4.13
N PRO A 131 3.30 22.93 4.92
CA PRO A 131 3.96 23.10 6.21
C PRO A 131 3.72 21.91 7.14
N ASP A 132 4.77 21.44 7.81
CA ASP A 132 4.74 20.24 8.65
C ASP A 132 3.67 20.29 9.76
N LEU A 133 3.40 21.49 10.30
CA LEU A 133 2.40 21.72 11.36
C LEU A 133 0.95 21.45 10.92
N LEU A 134 0.65 21.51 9.62
CA LEU A 134 -0.71 21.36 9.09
C LEU A 134 -1.01 19.93 8.62
N LEU A 135 0.00 19.07 8.57
CA LEU A 135 -0.17 17.73 8.05
C LEU A 135 -0.63 16.77 9.17
N PRO A 136 -1.47 15.76 8.86
CA PRO A 136 -1.77 14.68 9.80
C PRO A 136 -0.56 13.75 9.95
N HIS A 137 -0.37 13.05 11.07
CA HIS A 137 0.75 12.12 11.25
C HIS A 137 0.70 10.88 10.34
N LEU A 138 -0.51 10.46 10.00
CA LEU A 138 -0.80 9.36 9.09
C LEU A 138 -1.59 9.94 7.91
N ILE A 139 -1.02 9.87 6.72
CA ILE A 139 -1.70 10.23 5.48
C ILE A 139 -2.30 8.94 4.95
N VAL A 140 -3.61 8.90 4.73
CA VAL A 140 -4.28 7.70 4.22
C VAL A 140 -4.80 8.01 2.82
N GLU A 141 -4.70 7.03 1.95
CA GLU A 141 -5.32 7.08 0.63
C GLU A 141 -6.83 7.37 0.77
N THR A 142 -7.27 8.42 0.07
CA THR A 142 -8.69 8.77 0.00
C THR A 142 -9.45 7.59 -0.62
N PRO A 143 -10.52 7.08 0.03
CA PRO A 143 -11.27 5.97 -0.52
C PRO A 143 -11.80 6.33 -1.92
N PRO A 144 -11.78 5.39 -2.87
CA PRO A 144 -12.64 5.53 -4.04
C PRO A 144 -14.11 5.53 -3.60
N TYR A 145 -15.01 5.91 -4.51
CA TYR A 145 -16.47 5.93 -4.28
C TYR A 145 -17.07 4.59 -3.81
N ARG A 146 -16.29 3.50 -3.78
CA ARG A 146 -16.67 2.18 -3.27
C ARG A 146 -15.75 1.77 -2.11
N PRO A 147 -16.30 1.09 -1.08
CA PRO A 147 -15.47 0.51 -0.03
C PRO A 147 -14.57 -0.55 -0.65
N GLU A 148 -13.26 -0.34 -0.52
CA GLU A 148 -12.25 -1.31 -0.90
C GLU A 148 -11.56 -1.85 0.35
N ASN A 149 -11.23 -3.13 0.31
CA ASN A 149 -10.56 -3.85 1.38
C ASN A 149 -9.03 -3.68 1.35
N LEU A 150 -8.49 -2.87 0.42
CA LEU A 150 -7.09 -2.44 0.40
C LEU A 150 -7.01 -0.92 0.55
N ARG A 151 -6.14 -0.45 1.43
CA ARG A 151 -5.77 0.97 1.54
C ARG A 151 -4.27 1.13 1.68
N PHE A 152 -3.75 2.17 1.05
CA PHE A 152 -2.40 2.66 1.31
C PHE A 152 -2.42 3.77 2.35
N ALA A 153 -1.39 3.84 3.17
CA ALA A 153 -1.16 4.96 4.05
C ALA A 153 0.33 5.22 4.22
N ARG A 154 0.70 6.44 4.55
CA ARG A 154 2.07 6.89 4.71
C ARG A 154 2.29 7.48 6.09
N LEU A 155 3.37 7.05 6.71
CA LEU A 155 3.82 7.59 7.99
C LEU A 155 4.73 8.79 7.75
N ARG A 156 4.48 9.88 8.49
CA ARG A 156 5.37 11.05 8.44
C ARG A 156 6.59 10.93 9.33
N THR A 157 6.43 10.29 10.48
CA THR A 157 7.51 10.08 11.45
C THR A 157 7.53 8.62 11.86
N PRO A 158 8.71 7.99 11.93
CA PRO A 158 8.83 6.65 12.48
C PRO A 158 8.28 6.62 13.91
N ARG A 159 7.24 5.83 14.13
CA ARG A 159 6.68 5.57 15.47
C ARG A 159 6.52 4.08 15.68
N PRO A 160 6.69 3.60 16.92
CA PRO A 160 6.34 2.23 17.25
C PRO A 160 4.82 2.07 17.18
N PHE A 161 4.38 1.07 16.41
CA PHE A 161 3.00 0.64 16.35
C PHE A 161 2.83 -0.67 17.10
N SER A 162 1.76 -0.74 17.88
CA SER A 162 1.26 -1.97 18.48
C SER A 162 -0.13 -2.24 17.94
N GLU A 163 -0.58 -3.49 18.05
CA GLU A 163 -1.95 -3.89 17.70
C GLU A 163 -2.99 -3.00 18.39
N ASP A 164 -2.86 -2.77 19.70
CA ASP A 164 -3.77 -1.92 20.48
C ASP A 164 -3.91 -0.48 19.94
N ARG A 165 -2.85 0.05 19.32
CA ARG A 165 -2.85 1.41 18.75
C ARG A 165 -3.42 1.45 17.35
N LEU A 166 -3.23 0.38 16.58
CA LEU A 166 -3.66 0.31 15.19
C LEU A 166 -5.11 -0.17 15.05
N ALA A 167 -5.59 -1.03 15.94
CA ALA A 167 -6.94 -1.60 15.86
C ALA A 167 -8.04 -0.53 15.71
N PRO A 168 -8.09 0.55 16.53
CA PRO A 168 -9.12 1.59 16.37
C PRO A 168 -9.00 2.36 15.05
N VAL A 169 -7.77 2.50 14.52
CA VAL A 169 -7.52 3.19 13.25
C VAL A 169 -7.99 2.30 12.09
N THR A 170 -7.62 1.02 12.09
CA THR A 170 -8.04 0.08 11.05
C THR A 170 -9.55 -0.10 11.03
N ASP A 171 -10.20 -0.19 12.19
CA ASP A 171 -11.65 -0.30 12.28
C ASP A 171 -12.33 0.91 11.63
N ARG A 172 -11.86 2.12 11.93
CA ARG A 172 -12.39 3.34 11.33
C ARG A 172 -12.14 3.41 9.81
N LEU A 173 -10.99 2.95 9.33
CA LEU A 173 -10.64 2.99 7.91
C LEU A 173 -11.46 2.02 7.07
N PHE A 174 -11.80 0.85 7.61
CA PHE A 174 -12.51 -0.21 6.88
C PHE A 174 -13.98 -0.36 7.28
N THR A 175 -14.50 0.44 8.21
CA THR A 175 -15.94 0.54 8.45
C THR A 175 -16.62 1.06 7.18
N ALA A 176 -17.52 0.25 6.62
CA ALA A 176 -18.29 0.61 5.43
C ALA A 176 -19.08 1.90 5.67
N GLY A 177 -18.79 2.93 4.86
CA GLY A 177 -19.62 4.10 4.61
C GLY A 177 -20.39 4.65 5.81
N ALA A 178 -19.74 5.42 6.68
CA ALA A 178 -20.42 6.61 7.15
C ALA A 178 -20.29 7.62 6.01
N PRO A 179 -21.37 7.99 5.29
CA PRO A 179 -21.33 9.24 4.57
C PRO A 179 -20.95 10.30 5.60
N GLU A 180 -19.91 11.08 5.32
CA GLU A 180 -19.79 12.39 5.96
C GLU A 180 -21.04 13.16 5.52
N THR A 181 -22.13 13.03 6.29
CA THR A 181 -23.14 14.07 6.30
C THR A 181 -22.39 15.29 6.83
N PRO A 182 -22.20 16.35 6.04
CA PRO A 182 -21.73 17.58 6.63
C PRO A 182 -22.84 18.02 7.58
N LEU A 183 -22.59 17.91 8.89
CA LEU A 183 -23.31 18.66 9.89
C LEU A 183 -22.97 20.13 9.63
N ILE A 184 -23.72 20.75 8.72
CA ILE A 184 -23.93 22.19 8.75
C ILE A 184 -24.94 22.40 9.89
N PRO A 185 -24.54 22.95 11.05
CA PRO A 185 -25.48 23.31 12.08
C PRO A 185 -26.15 24.62 11.64
N GLY A 186 -27.46 24.57 11.39
CA GLY A 186 -28.31 25.75 11.33
C GLY A 186 -28.50 26.33 9.93
N VAL A 187 -29.47 25.77 9.20
CA VAL A 187 -30.50 26.59 8.56
C VAL A 187 -31.82 25.84 8.75
N ASP A 188 -32.57 26.23 9.78
CA ASP A 188 -33.98 25.92 9.86
C ASP A 188 -34.72 26.57 8.68
N ASP A 189 -35.67 25.81 8.13
CA ASP A 189 -36.90 26.27 7.49
C ASP A 189 -36.81 26.99 6.13
N VAL A 190 -37.26 26.33 5.05
CA VAL A 190 -38.44 26.76 4.26
C VAL A 190 -39.03 25.53 3.57
N ALA A 191 -40.30 25.25 3.88
CA ALA A 191 -41.16 24.29 3.21
C ALA A 191 -41.22 24.50 1.69
N GLY A 192 -40.99 23.42 0.93
CA GLY A 192 -41.17 23.38 -0.52
C GLY A 192 -41.30 21.94 -0.99
N VAL A 193 -42.53 21.45 -1.09
CA VAL A 193 -42.90 20.17 -1.70
C VAL A 193 -42.52 20.18 -3.18
N PRO A 194 -41.76 19.20 -3.72
CA PRO A 194 -41.71 18.97 -5.15
C PRO A 194 -42.72 17.90 -5.59
N ASP A 195 -43.38 18.27 -6.68
CA ASP A 195 -44.37 17.59 -7.52
C ASP A 195 -43.97 16.16 -7.95
N PRO A 196 -44.86 15.14 -7.87
CA PRO A 196 -44.56 13.75 -8.27
C PRO A 196 -44.46 13.46 -9.79
N ALA A 197 -44.27 14.48 -10.64
CA ALA A 197 -44.36 14.32 -12.10
C ALA A 197 -43.03 14.07 -12.86
N VAL A 198 -41.87 13.93 -12.21
CA VAL A 198 -40.57 13.75 -12.90
C VAL A 198 -39.84 12.49 -12.41
N THR A 199 -40.51 11.35 -12.48
CA THR A 199 -39.92 10.02 -12.18
C THR A 199 -40.12 9.06 -13.36
N ALA A 200 -39.94 9.54 -14.58
CA ALA A 200 -40.12 8.74 -15.79
C ALA A 200 -39.21 9.22 -16.94
N ASP A 201 -37.89 9.29 -16.75
CA ASP A 201 -37.00 9.45 -17.92
C ASP A 201 -35.53 8.99 -17.77
N ILE A 202 -35.21 8.10 -16.81
CA ILE A 202 -33.85 7.49 -16.74
C ILE A 202 -33.95 5.97 -16.53
N ALA A 203 -34.88 5.34 -17.25
CA ALA A 203 -35.01 3.89 -17.32
C ALA A 203 -35.22 3.44 -18.77
N ALA A 204 -34.38 3.92 -19.69
CA ALA A 204 -34.40 3.51 -21.09
C ALA A 204 -33.02 3.64 -21.75
N ALA A 205 -32.00 2.97 -21.24
CA ALA A 205 -30.73 2.79 -21.94
C ALA A 205 -29.99 1.52 -21.50
N ALA A 206 -30.69 0.39 -21.46
CA ALA A 206 -30.08 -0.93 -21.41
C ALA A 206 -30.96 -1.88 -22.22
N MET A 207 -30.53 -2.25 -23.43
CA MET A 207 -30.64 -3.59 -24.03
C MET A 207 -30.32 -3.59 -25.54
N CYS A 208 -29.10 -4.10 -25.85
CA CYS A 208 -28.75 -5.07 -26.92
C CYS A 208 -28.93 -4.71 -28.43
N PRO A 209 -28.34 -5.46 -29.40
CA PRO A 209 -27.53 -6.68 -29.31
C PRO A 209 -26.22 -6.70 -30.15
N ALA A 210 -25.53 -7.84 -30.05
CA ALA A 210 -24.32 -8.27 -30.74
C ALA A 210 -24.48 -8.62 -32.23
N GLY A 211 -23.34 -8.67 -32.93
CA GLY A 211 -23.08 -9.49 -34.12
C GLY A 211 -22.11 -8.85 -35.13
N PRO A 212 -21.46 -9.60 -36.04
CA PRO A 212 -20.74 -10.86 -35.86
C PRO A 212 -19.27 -10.77 -36.35
N ALA A 213 -18.52 -11.86 -36.14
CA ALA A 213 -17.19 -12.12 -36.67
C ALA A 213 -17.18 -12.41 -38.18
N MET A 214 -16.11 -12.01 -38.89
CA MET A 214 -15.62 -12.78 -40.04
C MET A 214 -14.14 -12.49 -40.38
N ALA A 215 -13.48 -13.56 -40.79
CA ALA A 215 -12.05 -13.76 -41.01
C ALA A 215 -11.53 -13.28 -42.38
N ALA A 216 -10.20 -13.08 -42.48
CA ALA A 216 -9.28 -13.52 -43.55
C ALA A 216 -7.89 -12.88 -43.28
N ALA A 217 -6.88 -13.63 -42.88
CA ALA A 217 -5.91 -14.31 -43.76
C ALA A 217 -5.11 -13.35 -44.65
N HIS A 218 -3.83 -13.14 -44.34
CA HIS A 218 -2.78 -13.12 -45.37
C HIS A 218 -1.42 -13.52 -44.78
N THR A 219 -0.83 -14.45 -45.52
CA THR A 219 0.37 -15.24 -45.31
C THR A 219 1.54 -14.59 -46.09
N TRP A 220 2.78 -15.06 -45.85
CA TRP A 220 4.05 -14.92 -46.62
C TRP A 220 5.06 -13.93 -46.01
N GLU A 221 6.38 -14.14 -45.97
CA GLU A 221 7.37 -15.19 -46.27
C GLU A 221 8.67 -14.70 -45.58
N SER A 222 9.29 -15.45 -44.67
CA SER A 222 10.60 -16.12 -44.81
C SER A 222 11.62 -15.60 -45.86
N THR A 223 12.77 -15.15 -45.31
CA THR A 223 14.18 -15.27 -45.77
C THR A 223 14.67 -14.47 -47.00
N PRO A 224 16.00 -14.33 -47.23
CA PRO A 224 17.20 -14.96 -46.61
C PRO A 224 17.85 -14.19 -45.44
#